data_AF-W7QMZ2-F1
#
_entry.id   AF-W7QMZ2-F1
#
_cell.length_a   1.000
_cell.length_b   1.000
_cell.length_c   1.000
_cell.angle_alpha   90.00
_cell.angle_beta   90.00
_cell.angle_gamma   90.00
#
_symmetry.space_group_name_H-M   'P 1'
#
loop_
_entity.id
_entity.type
_entity.pdbx_description
1 polymer ?
#
loop_
_entity_poly.entity_id
_entity_poly.type
_entity_poly.pdbx_seq_one_letter_code
_entity_poly.pdbx_strand_id
1 'polypeptide(L)'
;LTTDDVELLACTRGWLRYRLPRRMVRMHSKPVCIGQKQKWFLLRIRCQESRICMDRSGKPEFDGWRWVSYWYPLGQVVAFKREVYRRALRELSPRAQRLALEGR
;
A
#
# COMPACT_ATOMS: atom_id res chain seq x y z
N LEU A 1 5.06 -6.15 14.73
CA LEU A 1 3.71 -5.59 14.91
C LEU A 1 2.76 -6.73 15.23
N THR A 2 1.90 -6.56 16.23
CA THR A 2 0.75 -7.43 16.52
C THR A 2 -0.54 -6.81 15.98
N THR A 3 -1.67 -7.50 16.14
CA THR A 3 -2.98 -6.97 15.79
C THR A 3 -3.35 -5.71 16.56
N ASP A 4 -2.84 -5.54 17.78
CA ASP A 4 -3.16 -4.40 18.64
C ASP A 4 -2.34 -3.15 18.28
N ASP A 5 -1.22 -3.34 17.59
CA ASP A 5 -0.34 -2.26 17.13
C ASP A 5 -0.97 -1.45 15.96
N VAL A 6 -2.00 -1.99 15.30
CA VAL A 6 -2.67 -1.37 14.15
C VAL A 6 -4.19 -1.49 14.25
N GLU A 7 -4.90 -0.54 13.65
CA GLU A 7 -6.36 -0.61 13.54
C GLU A 7 -6.78 -0.54 12.07
N LEU A 8 -7.67 -1.44 11.66
CA LEU A 8 -8.22 -1.46 10.32
C LEU A 8 -9.35 -0.44 10.18
N LEU A 9 -9.12 0.59 9.38
CA LEU A 9 -10.07 1.69 9.20
C LEU A 9 -11.00 1.49 8.00
N ALA A 10 -10.45 0.95 6.92
CA ALA A 10 -11.18 0.73 5.67
C ALA A 10 -10.45 -0.27 4.77
N CYS A 11 -11.17 -0.85 3.83
CA CYS A 11 -10.59 -1.62 2.73
C CYS A 11 -11.31 -1.31 1.42
N THR A 12 -10.66 -1.58 0.28
CA THR A 12 -11.31 -1.45 -1.02
C THR A 12 -12.41 -2.50 -1.17
N ARG A 13 -13.57 -2.10 -1.70
CA ARG A 13 -14.74 -2.96 -1.92
C ARG A 13 -14.41 -4.11 -2.86
N GLY A 14 -13.63 -3.80 -3.90
CA GLY A 14 -13.26 -4.74 -4.94
C GLY A 14 -11.75 -4.91 -5.07
N TRP A 15 -11.40 -5.79 -6.01
CA TRP A 15 -10.02 -6.04 -6.39
C TRP A 15 -9.56 -5.06 -7.48
N LEU A 16 -8.47 -4.36 -7.20
CA LEU A 16 -7.78 -3.51 -8.16
C LEU A 16 -6.74 -4.35 -8.92
N ARG A 17 -6.58 -4.08 -10.21
CA ARG A 17 -5.69 -4.86 -11.08
C ARG A 17 -4.77 -3.94 -11.86
N TYR A 18 -3.52 -4.35 -12.01
CA TYR A 18 -2.60 -3.76 -12.98
C TYR A 18 -1.85 -4.85 -13.73
N ARG A 19 -1.34 -4.51 -14.90
CA ARG A 19 -0.48 -5.37 -15.72
C ARG A 19 0.96 -4.92 -15.58
N LEU A 20 1.88 -5.87 -15.54
CA LEU A 20 3.30 -5.59 -15.59
C LEU A 20 3.69 -5.17 -17.02
N PRO A 21 4.60 -4.20 -17.19
CA PRO A 21 5.24 -3.96 -18.49
C PRO A 21 5.89 -5.24 -19.01
N ARG A 22 5.86 -5.49 -20.33
CA ARG A 22 6.37 -6.73 -20.94
C ARG A 22 7.79 -7.10 -20.47
N ARG A 23 8.69 -6.11 -20.35
CA ARG A 23 10.08 -6.28 -19.87
C ARG A 23 10.21 -6.75 -18.41
N MET A 24 9.17 -6.58 -17.60
CA MET A 24 9.15 -6.97 -16.18
C MET A 24 8.39 -8.29 -15.95
N VAL A 25 7.81 -8.88 -17.00
CA VAL A 25 7.15 -10.18 -16.93
C VAL A 25 8.20 -11.28 -16.91
N ARG A 26 8.22 -12.07 -15.85
CA ARG A 26 9.15 -13.21 -15.72
C ARG A 26 8.65 -14.36 -16.58
N MET A 27 9.21 -14.52 -17.78
CA MET A 27 8.80 -15.57 -18.72
C MET A 27 9.18 -17.00 -18.26
N HIS A 28 10.11 -17.10 -17.31
CA HIS A 28 10.55 -18.39 -16.75
C HIS A 28 9.61 -18.96 -15.68
N SER A 29 8.60 -18.21 -15.21
CA SER A 29 7.59 -18.73 -14.29
C SER A 29 6.42 -19.33 -15.07
N LYS A 30 6.05 -20.59 -14.78
CA LYS A 30 4.81 -21.21 -15.26
C LYS A 30 3.85 -21.41 -14.09
N PRO A 31 2.64 -20.84 -14.11
CA PRO A 31 2.07 -19.96 -15.14
C PRO A 31 2.72 -18.57 -15.17
N VAL A 32 2.68 -17.91 -16.33
CA VAL A 32 3.26 -16.57 -16.50
C VAL A 32 2.47 -15.54 -15.71
N CYS A 33 3.13 -14.86 -14.76
CA CYS A 33 2.53 -13.78 -14.00
C CYS A 33 2.56 -12.47 -14.79
N ILE A 34 1.39 -12.05 -15.32
CA ILE A 34 1.26 -10.85 -16.17
C ILE A 34 0.93 -9.57 -15.40
N GLY A 35 0.76 -9.64 -14.08
CA GLY A 35 0.19 -8.55 -13.30
C GLY A 35 -0.16 -8.97 -11.88
N GLN A 36 -0.83 -8.07 -11.15
CA GLN A 36 -1.32 -8.37 -9.81
C GLN A 36 -2.78 -7.96 -9.65
N LYS A 37 -3.47 -8.70 -8.78
CA LYS A 37 -4.82 -8.43 -8.29
C LYS A 37 -4.68 -8.12 -6.81
N GLN A 38 -5.00 -6.89 -6.40
CA GLN A 38 -4.72 -6.36 -5.07
C GLN A 38 -5.99 -5.87 -4.38
N LYS A 39 -6.06 -6.10 -3.08
CA LYS A 39 -7.04 -5.49 -2.17
C LYS A 39 -6.26 -4.57 -1.24
N TRP A 40 -6.73 -3.34 -1.08
CA TRP A 40 -6.03 -2.32 -0.29
C TRP A 40 -6.70 -2.15 1.05
N PHE A 41 -5.88 -1.91 2.08
CA PHE A 41 -6.31 -1.72 3.46
C PHE A 41 -5.73 -0.40 3.97
N LEU A 42 -6.57 0.40 4.62
CA LEU A 42 -6.17 1.60 5.32
C LEU A 42 -6.01 1.26 6.81
N LEU A 43 -4.81 1.44 7.34
CA LEU A 43 -4.47 1.11 8.72
C LEU A 43 -4.09 2.38 9.49
N ARG A 44 -4.53 2.48 10.75
CA ARG A 44 -4.00 3.43 11.73
C ARG A 44 -2.93 2.73 12.56
N ILE A 45 -1.75 3.32 12.65
CA ILE A 45 -0.71 2.83 13.57
C ILE A 45 -1.04 3.37 14.96
N ARG A 46 -1.13 2.47 15.95
CA ARG A 46 -1.42 2.79 17.36
C ARG A 46 -0.19 2.66 18.26
N CYS A 47 0.86 2.03 17.76
CA CYS A 47 2.08 1.79 18.51
C CYS A 47 3.12 2.89 18.28
N GLN A 48 4.19 2.86 19.08
CA GLN A 48 5.36 3.71 18.86
C GLN A 48 6.06 3.36 17.54
N GLU A 49 6.61 4.36 16.87
CA GLU A 49 7.30 4.23 15.59
C GLU A 49 8.51 3.28 15.65
N SER A 50 9.17 3.20 16.81
CA SER A 50 10.28 2.28 17.08
C SER A 50 9.92 0.79 16.94
N ARG A 51 8.63 0.43 16.96
CA ARG A 51 8.17 -0.96 16.72
C ARG A 51 8.06 -1.31 15.24
N ILE A 52 8.17 -0.33 14.33
CA ILE A 52 8.13 -0.58 12.88
C ILE A 52 9.53 -1.04 12.45
N CYS A 53 9.63 -2.32 12.11
CA CYS A 53 10.88 -2.98 11.73
C CYS A 53 10.69 -3.59 10.33
N MET A 54 11.59 -3.25 9.41
CA MET A 54 11.51 -3.61 7.98
C MET A 54 12.55 -4.65 7.54
N ASP A 55 13.52 -4.95 8.41
CA ASP A 55 14.70 -5.78 8.18
C ASP A 55 14.60 -7.20 8.78
N ARG A 56 13.46 -7.56 9.37
CA ARG A 56 13.25 -8.89 9.98
C ARG A 56 13.22 -10.06 8.98
N SER A 57 13.02 -9.77 7.69
CA SER A 57 13.01 -10.80 6.63
C SER A 57 14.42 -11.02 6.08
N GLY A 58 14.80 -12.27 5.78
CA GLY A 58 16.08 -12.58 5.12
C GLY A 58 16.24 -11.96 3.73
N LYS A 59 15.15 -11.44 3.15
CA LYS A 59 15.14 -10.56 1.97
C LYS A 59 14.13 -9.43 2.23
N PRO A 60 14.57 -8.29 2.81
CA PRO A 60 13.67 -7.19 3.12
C PRO A 60 13.17 -6.51 1.83
N GLU A 61 11.91 -6.06 1.84
CA GLU A 61 11.33 -5.31 0.71
C GLU A 61 11.70 -3.82 0.76
N PHE A 62 11.92 -3.29 1.96
CA PHE A 62 12.14 -1.87 2.21
C PHE A 62 13.38 -1.65 3.07
N ASP A 63 14.17 -0.64 2.72
CA ASP A 63 15.31 -0.20 3.52
C ASP A 63 14.89 0.69 4.70
N GLY A 64 13.73 1.35 4.58
CA GLY A 64 13.22 2.26 5.59
C GLY A 64 11.90 2.91 5.17
N TRP A 65 11.41 3.83 6.00
CA TRP A 65 10.14 4.50 5.80
C TRP A 65 10.12 5.92 6.34
N ARG A 66 9.13 6.68 5.89
CA ARG A 66 8.83 8.01 6.40
C ARG A 66 7.36 8.31 6.21
N TRP A 67 6.79 9.12 7.09
CA TRP A 67 5.47 9.70 6.88
C TRP A 67 5.51 10.72 5.74
N VAL A 68 4.48 10.70 4.91
CA VAL A 68 4.32 11.62 3.77
C VAL A 68 2.87 12.08 3.69
N SER A 69 2.61 13.17 2.97
CA SER A 69 1.23 13.61 2.74
C SER A 69 0.44 12.56 1.96
N TYR A 70 -0.86 12.47 2.23
CA TYR A 70 -1.73 11.40 1.72
C TYR A 70 -1.67 11.20 0.20
N TRP A 71 -1.54 12.30 -0.56
CA TRP A 71 -1.50 12.28 -2.02
C TRP A 71 -0.10 12.16 -2.62
N TYR A 72 0.96 12.29 -1.80
CA TYR A 72 2.35 12.23 -2.26
C TYR A 72 2.70 10.95 -3.04
N PRO A 73 2.24 9.74 -2.66
CA PRO A 73 2.57 8.51 -3.40
C PRO A 73 2.15 8.51 -4.87
N LEU A 74 1.13 9.29 -5.27
CA LEU A 74 0.68 9.36 -6.67
C LEU A 74 1.70 10.01 -7.62
N GLY A 75 2.57 10.87 -7.08
CA GLY A 75 3.66 11.51 -7.82
C GLY A 75 4.92 10.65 -7.91
N GLN A 76 5.14 9.76 -6.94
CA GLN A 76 6.38 8.98 -6.80
C GLN A 76 6.28 7.53 -7.27
N VAL A 77 5.08 6.97 -7.32
CA VAL A 77 4.90 5.56 -7.67
C VAL A 77 5.19 5.30 -9.15
N VAL A 78 5.80 4.14 -9.43
CA VAL A 78 6.07 3.64 -10.79
C VAL A 78 4.83 3.71 -11.68
N ALA A 79 5.02 4.12 -12.95
CA ALA A 79 3.95 4.48 -13.87
C ALA A 79 2.81 3.45 -13.97
N PHE A 80 3.15 2.15 -14.07
CA PHE A 80 2.17 1.08 -14.24
C PHE A 80 1.32 0.80 -12.98
N LYS A 81 1.71 1.31 -11.80
CA LYS A 81 0.93 1.22 -10.55
C LYS A 81 0.10 2.49 -10.27
N ARG A 82 0.37 3.61 -10.96
CA ARG A 82 -0.25 4.93 -10.66
C ARG A 82 -1.77 4.89 -10.62
N GLU A 83 -2.41 4.21 -11.58
CA GLU A 83 -3.87 4.14 -11.64
C GLU A 83 -4.46 3.31 -10.48
N VAL A 84 -3.81 2.21 -10.10
CA VAL A 84 -4.24 1.41 -8.95
C VAL A 84 -4.11 2.21 -7.65
N TYR A 85 -3.01 2.93 -7.46
CA TYR A 85 -2.84 3.82 -6.31
C TYR A 85 -3.88 4.95 -6.31
N ARG A 86 -4.14 5.57 -7.46
CA ARG A 86 -5.15 6.63 -7.60
C ARG A 86 -6.52 6.15 -7.17
N ARG A 87 -6.93 4.98 -7.66
CA ARG A 87 -8.23 4.37 -7.31
C ARG A 87 -8.30 4.00 -5.84
N ALA A 88 -7.27 3.34 -5.30
CA ALA A 88 -7.22 2.95 -3.90
C ALA A 88 -7.28 4.16 -2.96
N LEU A 89 -6.43 5.17 -3.17
CA LEU A 89 -6.39 6.37 -2.35
C LEU A 89 -7.70 7.17 -2.48
N ARG A 90 -8.27 7.30 -3.68
CA ARG A 90 -9.56 7.99 -3.85
C ARG A 90 -10.69 7.28 -3.11
N GLU A 91 -10.73 5.95 -3.15
CA GLU A 91 -11.76 5.16 -2.46
C GLU A 91 -11.62 5.22 -0.94
N LEU A 92 -10.39 5.26 -0.42
CA LEU A 92 -10.10 5.28 1.02
C LEU A 92 -10.06 6.71 1.61
N SER A 93 -9.97 7.73 0.76
CA SER A 93 -9.82 9.14 1.14
C SER A 93 -10.89 9.63 2.12
N PRO A 94 -12.21 9.34 1.95
CA PRO A 94 -13.23 9.83 2.89
C PRO A 94 -13.00 9.35 4.33
N ARG A 95 -12.49 8.11 4.49
CA ARG A 95 -12.19 7.54 5.82
C ARG A 95 -10.90 8.14 6.39
N ALA A 96 -9.87 8.32 5.56
CA ALA A 96 -8.63 8.96 5.98
C ALA A 96 -8.83 10.43 6.40
N GLN A 97 -9.63 11.19 5.65
CA GLN A 97 -9.90 12.59 5.95
C GLN A 97 -10.69 12.75 7.25
N ARG A 98 -11.69 11.91 7.50
CA ARG A 98 -12.46 11.94 8.74
C ARG A 98 -11.56 11.82 9.97
N LEU A 99 -10.62 10.89 9.95
CA LEU A 99 -9.66 10.71 11.05
C LEU A 99 -8.72 11.90 11.23
N ALA A 100 -8.30 12.53 10.13
CA ALA A 100 -7.49 13.75 10.19
C ALA A 100 -8.26 14.93 10.79
N LEU A 101 -9.59 14.92 10.75
CA LEU A 101 -10.45 15.90 11.40
C LEU A 101 -10.70 15.56 12.88
N GLU A 102 -10.89 14.29 13.21
CA GLU A 102 -11.16 13.80 14.58
C GLU A 102 -9.93 13.82 15.49
N GLY A 103 -8.72 13.79 14.91
CA GLY A 103 -7.45 13.88 15.65
C GLY A 103 -6.92 15.29 15.84
N ARG A 104 -7.74 16.32 15.59
CA ARG A 104 -7.44 17.73 15.95
C ARG A 104 -8.08 18.10 17.27
#